data_AF-A0A7D3XRQ2-F1
#
_entry.id   AF-A0A7D3XRQ2-F1
#
_cell.length_a   1.000
_cell.length_b   1.000
_cell.length_c   1.000
_cell.angle_alpha   90.00
_cell.angle_beta   90.00
_cell.angle_gamma   90.00
#
_symmetry.space_group_name_H-M   'P 1'
#
loop_
_entity.id
_entity.type
_entity.pdbx_description
1 polymer ?
#
loop_
_entity_poly.entity_id
_entity_poly.type
_entity_poly.pdbx_seq_one_letter_code
_entity_poly.pdbx_strand_id
1 'polypeptide(L)' 'MSEQYRHHHQTSPDSHFTQKSICSLATETGRISLSDDHLIITEDGEKRNIPIHSSTERTEWLRKVFKIVL' A
#
# COMPACT_ATOMS: atom_id res chain seq x y z
N MET A 1 -8.18 31.66 -27.30
CA MET A 1 -8.26 30.19 -27.46
C MET A 1 -6.88 29.64 -27.22
N SER A 2 -6.62 29.14 -26.03
CA SER A 2 -5.38 28.47 -25.69
C SER A 2 -5.72 27.46 -24.59
N GLU A 3 -5.79 26.22 -25.05
CA GLU A 3 -5.51 24.95 -24.37
C GLU A 3 -5.86 24.79 -22.88
N GLN A 4 -6.85 23.92 -22.72
CA GLN A 4 -7.16 23.07 -21.57
C GLN A 4 -5.92 22.32 -21.04
N TYR A 5 -5.85 22.02 -19.73
CA TYR A 5 -5.84 20.65 -19.13
C TYR A 5 -5.17 20.60 -17.73
N ARG A 6 -5.98 20.26 -16.72
CA ARG A 6 -5.64 19.55 -15.47
C ARG A 6 -4.51 20.08 -14.57
N HIS A 7 -4.91 20.86 -13.55
CA HIS A 7 -4.19 20.93 -12.28
C HIS A 7 -5.10 20.47 -11.14
N HIS A 8 -5.42 19.18 -11.13
CA HIS A 8 -5.76 18.49 -9.89
C HIS A 8 -4.56 17.61 -9.55
N HIS A 9 -3.79 17.99 -8.53
CA HIS A 9 -3.16 17.09 -7.55
C HIS A 9 -2.34 17.90 -6.54
N GLN A 10 -3.06 18.57 -5.65
CA GLN A 10 -3.00 18.27 -4.22
C GLN A 10 -1.64 17.80 -3.69
N THR A 11 -0.69 18.72 -3.56
CA THR A 11 0.40 18.61 -2.58
C THR A 11 0.02 19.46 -1.38
N SER A 12 -0.99 19.02 -0.64
CA SER A 12 -1.19 19.49 0.73
C SER A 12 -0.10 18.87 1.59
N PRO A 13 0.80 19.65 2.23
CA PRO A 13 1.75 19.12 3.21
C PRO A 13 1.06 18.62 4.50
N ASP A 14 -0.25 18.85 4.64
CA ASP A 14 -1.13 18.31 5.67
C ASP A 14 -1.67 16.90 5.29
N SER A 15 -0.83 16.08 4.68
CA SER A 15 -1.27 14.76 4.26
C SER A 15 -1.12 13.78 5.43
N HIS A 16 -2.25 13.42 6.04
CA HIS A 16 -2.43 12.20 6.86
C HIS A 16 -1.81 10.93 6.24
N PHE A 17 -1.43 10.99 4.95
CA PHE A 17 -0.68 9.99 4.20
C PHE A 17 0.73 9.70 4.74
N THR A 18 1.34 10.60 5.52
CA THR A 18 2.61 10.29 6.20
C THR A 18 2.44 9.49 7.49
N GLN A 19 1.22 9.38 8.05
CA GLN A 19 0.98 8.59 9.26
C GLN A 19 0.50 7.17 8.98
N LYS A 20 -0.09 6.89 7.82
CA LYS A 20 -0.51 5.53 7.43
C LYS A 20 0.25 5.09 6.21
N SER A 21 1.38 4.41 6.43
CA SER A 21 2.14 3.76 5.37
C SER A 21 1.35 2.59 4.80
N ILE A 22 0.53 2.85 3.77
CA ILE A 22 -0.21 1.83 3.03
C ILE A 22 0.56 1.52 1.75
N CYS A 23 1.16 0.34 1.66
CA CYS A 23 1.84 -0.16 0.46
C CYS A 23 0.91 -1.12 -0.27
N SER A 24 0.62 -0.88 -1.55
CA SER A 24 -0.16 -1.81 -2.37
C SER A 24 0.66 -2.29 -3.56
N LEU A 25 0.65 -3.61 -3.79
CA LEU A 25 1.30 -4.30 -4.90
C LEU A 25 0.25 -5.09 -5.67
N ALA A 26 0.13 -4.84 -6.97
CA ALA A 26 -0.59 -5.75 -7.84
C ALA A 26 0.28 -6.98 -8.08
N THR A 27 -0.25 -8.17 -7.81
CA THR A 27 0.37 -9.45 -8.14
C THR A 27 -0.26 -10.02 -9.40
N GLU A 28 0.38 -10.99 -10.05
CA GLU A 28 -0.17 -11.65 -11.24
C GLU A 28 -1.55 -12.28 -11.00
N THR A 29 -1.76 -12.76 -9.76
CA THR A 29 -2.96 -13.45 -9.28
C THR A 29 -3.94 -12.53 -8.54
N GLY A 30 -3.59 -11.26 -8.31
CA GLY A 30 -4.44 -10.33 -7.58
C GLY A 30 -3.74 -9.08 -7.05
N ARG A 31 -3.93 -8.75 -5.77
CA ARG A 31 -3.42 -7.53 -5.14
C ARG A 31 -3.15 -7.72 -3.66
N ILE A 32 -1.96 -7.32 -3.24
CA ILE A 32 -1.55 -7.29 -1.84
C ILE A 32 -1.50 -5.84 -1.37
N SER A 33 -2.18 -5.52 -0.27
CA SER A 33 -2.20 -4.22 0.37
C SER A 33 -1.74 -4.37 1.82
N LEU A 34 -0.54 -3.90 2.11
CA LEU A 34 0.03 -3.83 3.44
C LEU A 34 -0.28 -2.46 4.06
N SER A 35 -0.91 -2.47 5.23
CA SER A 35 -1.09 -1.30 6.11
C SER A 35 -0.22 -1.45 7.35
N ASP A 36 -0.27 -0.47 8.26
CA ASP A 36 0.52 -0.48 9.49
C ASP A 36 0.20 -1.69 10.39
N ASP A 37 -1.09 -2.00 10.56
CA ASP A 37 -1.60 -3.03 11.49
C ASP A 37 -2.16 -4.27 10.78
N HIS A 38 -2.25 -4.26 9.44
CA HIS A 38 -2.90 -5.35 8.70
C HIS A 38 -2.29 -5.55 7.32
N LEU A 39 -2.12 -6.82 6.92
CA LEU A 39 -1.84 -7.23 5.55
C LEU A 39 -3.11 -7.78 4.92
N ILE A 40 -3.53 -7.16 3.82
CA ILE A 40 -4.67 -7.58 3.02
C ILE A 40 -4.13 -8.23 1.75
N ILE A 41 -4.42 -9.50 1.55
CA ILE A 41 -4.06 -10.25 0.34
C ILE A 41 -5.34 -10.56 -0.40
N THR A 42 -5.46 -10.14 -1.65
CA THR A 42 -6.56 -10.51 -2.54
C THR A 42 -6.00 -11.34 -3.67
N GLU A 43 -6.35 -12.62 -3.75
CA GLU A 43 -5.88 -13.54 -4.80
C GLU A 43 -7.03 -14.47 -5.19
N ASP A 44 -7.22 -14.72 -6.49
CA ASP A 44 -8.27 -15.62 -7.01
C ASP A 44 -9.71 -15.28 -6.55
N GLY A 45 -9.96 -14.01 -6.22
CA GLY A 45 -11.25 -13.54 -5.68
C GLY A 45 -11.42 -13.76 -4.17
N GLU A 46 -10.47 -14.41 -3.50
CA GLU A 46 -10.42 -14.52 -2.05
C GLU A 46 -9.66 -13.34 -1.44
N LYS A 47 -10.21 -12.77 -0.36
CA LYS A 47 -9.56 -11.72 0.43
C LYS A 47 -9.18 -12.26 1.80
N ARG A 48 -7.89 -12.24 2.11
CA ARG A 48 -7.32 -12.57 3.43
C ARG A 48 -6.90 -11.30 4.13
N ASN A 49 -7.29 -11.13 5.38
CA ASN A 49 -6.84 -10.04 6.23
C ASN A 49 -6.04 -10.65 7.39
N ILE A 50 -4.77 -10.32 7.44
CA ILE A 50 -3.81 -10.84 8.41
C ILE A 50 -3.44 -9.66 9.32
N PRO A 51 -3.80 -9.68 10.62
CA PRO A 51 -3.36 -8.67 11.56
C PRO A 51 -1.84 -8.74 11.78
N ILE A 52 -1.21 -7.58 11.88
CA ILE A 52 0.22 -7.39 12.11
C ILE A 52 0.38 -6.81 13.49
N HIS A 53 0.99 -7.58 14.37
CA HIS A 53 1.17 -7.18 15.77
C HIS A 53 2.52 -6.51 16.04
N SER A 54 3.43 -6.50 15.05
CA SER A 54 4.78 -5.99 15.23
C SER A 54 5.39 -5.43 13.94
N SER A 55 6.21 -4.40 14.10
CA SER A 55 6.99 -3.78 13.02
C SER A 55 8.00 -4.75 12.37
N THR A 56 8.48 -5.75 13.11
CA THR A 56 9.35 -6.80 12.57
C THR A 56 8.59 -7.68 11.58
N GLU A 57 7.36 -8.07 11.93
CA GLU A 57 6.49 -8.87 11.06
C GLU A 57 6.11 -8.09 9.79
N ARG A 58 5.84 -6.78 9.94
CA ARG A 58 5.66 -5.87 8.81
C ARG A 58 6.87 -5.85 7.87
N THR A 59 8.07 -5.72 8.43
CA THR A 59 9.32 -5.67 7.65
C THR A 59 9.57 -6.98 6.92
N GLU A 60 9.29 -8.11 7.56
CA GLU A 60 9.35 -9.44 6.94
C GLU A 60 8.38 -9.56 5.76
N TRP A 61 7.15 -9.05 5.88
CA TRP A 61 6.19 -9.01 4.78
C TRP A 61 6.63 -8.07 3.66
N LEU A 62 7.15 -6.87 3.99
CA LEU A 62 7.74 -5.95 3.00
C LEU A 62 8.86 -6.62 2.21
N ARG A 63 9.73 -7.36 2.88
CA ARG A 63 10.83 -8.06 2.25
C ARG A 63 10.37 -9.25 1.41
N LYS A 64 9.42 -10.04 1.90
CA LYS A 64 8.91 -11.22 1.18
C LYS A 64 8.07 -10.85 -0.03
N VAL A 65 7.17 -9.88 0.11
CA VAL A 65 6.20 -9.51 -0.93
C VAL A 65 6.74 -8.46 -1.87
N PHE A 66 7.28 -7.36 -1.31
CA PHE A 66 7.70 -6.21 -2.11
C PHE A 66 9.19 -6.28 -2.48
N LYS A 67 9.95 -7.25 -1.94
CA LYS A 67 11.42 -7.32 -2.08
C LYS A 67 12.11 -6.01 -1.69
N ILE A 68 11.49 -5.24 -0.80
CA ILE A 68 12.05 -4.00 -0.27
C ILE A 68 12.95 -4.39 0.89
N VAL A 69 14.22 -3.97 0.80
CA VAL A 69 15.17 -4.01 1.90
C VAL A 69 15.17 -2.60 2.49
N LEU A 70 14.73 -2.49 3.75
CA LEU A 70 14.77 -1.26 4.55
C LEU A 70 16.07 -1.21 5.37
#